data_AF-A0A849WKS4-F1
#
_entry.id   AF-A0A849WKS4-F1
#
_cell.length_a   1.000
_cell.length_b   1.000
_cell.length_c   1.000
_cell.angle_alpha   90.00
_cell.angle_beta   90.00
_cell.angle_gamma   90.00
#
_symmetry.space_group_name_H-M   'P 1'
#
loop_
_entity.id
_entity.type
_entity.pdbx_description
1 polymer ?
#
loop_
_entity_poly.entity_id
_entity_poly.type
_entity_poly.pdbx_seq_one_letter_code
_entity_poly.pdbx_strand_id
1 'polypeptide(L)'
;MPDFRLMAVAGSPILHSKSPFLFNPSLLNSNSGYYTRVAADSAAEAIDLLRQLGLSGMNVTSPFKEEIMPFLDEVDAFAQKIGCVNCIVSKASKLFGYNTDAMGVLDSFIKNGISLKDKKAIVLGAGGAARAAVCALIEGGALVYIVNRTKSKADLLAKEFSCTSYDVRELPILLKEASIVVSSLASEHNLLQQEWLHPDLVLLDADYKTKKALGLALKQGAFGIPGEEWLINQAIHAYKHFHGQEPDENLMRRALYSGFSLKKDQIALVGFMGSGKSTIGKTLAEKLGWDFLDTDCLIEQKSGKRIPEIFRESGEEGFRKWETEILQEIKSNKKVVLATGGGVVLKEENRQILKQHFLPILLFVNADEAMKRIANSDRPLLNCGDILGKIQDLQTKRKDCYISASQLIVNTVHKSPESILEKIYDEVSRIF
;
A
#
# COMPACT_ATOMS: atom_id res chain seq x y z
N MET A 1 19.16 -18.75 -7.93
CA MET A 1 18.31 -18.35 -6.79
C MET A 1 17.22 -17.45 -7.34
N PRO A 2 15.98 -17.43 -6.82
CA PRO A 2 15.07 -16.37 -7.21
C PRO A 2 15.71 -15.03 -6.82
N ASP A 3 15.83 -14.10 -7.78
CA ASP A 3 16.26 -12.73 -7.49
C ASP A 3 15.28 -12.12 -6.48
N PHE A 4 15.78 -11.68 -5.32
CA PHE A 4 14.95 -11.07 -4.28
C PHE A 4 14.30 -9.79 -4.82
N ARG A 5 12.95 -9.76 -4.85
CA ARG A 5 12.19 -8.66 -5.48
C ARG A 5 11.58 -7.73 -4.44
N LEU A 6 11.79 -6.44 -4.63
CA LEU A 6 11.14 -5.41 -3.83
C LEU A 6 9.92 -4.90 -4.58
N MET A 7 8.78 -4.89 -3.90
CA MET A 7 7.50 -4.46 -4.46
C MET A 7 6.77 -3.54 -3.50
N ALA A 8 5.75 -2.85 -3.99
CA ALA A 8 4.92 -2.01 -3.14
C ALA A 8 3.49 -1.88 -3.66
N VAL A 9 2.64 -1.27 -2.83
CA VAL A 9 1.41 -0.61 -3.29
C VAL A 9 1.53 0.90 -3.08
N ALA A 10 1.16 1.69 -4.08
CA ALA A 10 1.14 3.16 -4.01
C ALA A 10 -0.28 3.72 -4.04
N GLY A 11 -0.53 4.77 -3.25
CA GLY A 11 -1.82 5.48 -3.18
C GLY A 11 -1.76 6.71 -2.28
N SER A 12 -2.90 7.38 -2.13
CA SER A 12 -3.07 8.53 -1.24
C SER A 12 -4.51 8.61 -0.71
N PRO A 13 -4.77 8.26 0.56
CA PRO A 13 -3.87 7.62 1.53
C PRO A 13 -3.58 6.15 1.17
N ILE A 14 -2.60 5.51 1.80
CA ILE A 14 -2.20 4.11 1.50
C ILE A 14 -1.98 3.21 2.71
N LEU A 15 -1.72 3.74 3.90
CA LEU A 15 -1.29 2.95 5.06
C LEU A 15 -2.30 1.85 5.43
N HIS A 16 -3.59 2.12 5.24
CA HIS A 16 -4.69 1.18 5.47
C HIS A 16 -4.70 -0.04 4.54
N SER A 17 -3.93 -0.06 3.46
CA SER A 17 -3.93 -1.16 2.50
C SER A 17 -3.54 -2.47 3.16
N LYS A 18 -4.29 -3.54 2.88
CA LYS A 18 -3.99 -4.89 3.36
C LYS A 18 -3.00 -5.64 2.46
N SER A 19 -2.62 -5.10 1.29
CA SER A 19 -1.77 -5.81 0.32
C SER A 19 -0.47 -6.35 0.91
N PRO A 20 0.32 -5.62 1.72
CA PRO A 20 1.53 -6.19 2.32
C PRO A 20 1.29 -7.48 3.12
N PHE A 21 0.12 -7.65 3.75
CA PHE A 21 -0.22 -8.87 4.49
C PHE A 21 -0.60 -10.04 3.59
N LEU A 22 -1.05 -9.75 2.37
CA LEU A 22 -1.32 -10.77 1.36
C LEU A 22 -0.02 -11.26 0.72
N PHE A 23 0.87 -10.34 0.34
CA PHE A 23 2.08 -10.68 -0.39
C PHE A 23 3.19 -11.24 0.51
N ASN A 24 3.49 -10.59 1.64
CA ASN A 24 4.68 -10.92 2.43
C ASN A 24 4.76 -12.35 2.97
N PRO A 25 3.67 -13.01 3.41
CA PRO A 25 3.75 -14.41 3.85
C PRO A 25 4.36 -15.33 2.79
N SER A 26 3.89 -15.24 1.54
CA SER A 26 4.41 -16.04 0.43
C SER A 26 5.83 -15.64 0.04
N LEU A 27 6.11 -14.33 0.01
CA LEU A 27 7.42 -13.81 -0.37
C LEU A 27 8.52 -14.16 0.65
N LEU A 28 8.23 -14.02 1.94
CA LEU A 28 9.18 -14.28 3.03
C LEU A 28 9.42 -15.79 3.20
N ASN A 29 8.37 -16.61 3.08
CA ASN A 29 8.52 -18.07 3.16
C ASN A 29 9.43 -18.62 2.04
N SER A 30 9.31 -18.06 0.83
CA SER A 30 10.14 -18.45 -0.31
C SER A 30 11.46 -17.66 -0.44
N ASN A 31 11.72 -16.72 0.49
CA ASN A 31 12.82 -15.75 0.42
C ASN A 31 12.94 -15.07 -0.97
N SER A 32 11.81 -14.76 -1.60
CA SER A 32 11.73 -14.26 -2.98
C SER A 32 11.48 -12.76 -3.08
N GLY A 33 11.20 -12.08 -1.96
CA GLY A 33 11.01 -10.64 -1.97
C GLY A 33 10.40 -10.04 -0.70
N TYR A 34 10.04 -8.76 -0.81
CA TYR A 34 9.31 -8.00 0.19
C TYR A 34 8.34 -7.01 -0.46
N TYR A 35 7.19 -6.80 0.18
CA TYR A 35 6.12 -5.94 -0.29
C TYR A 35 5.79 -4.88 0.77
N THR A 36 5.85 -3.59 0.40
CA THR A 36 5.58 -2.46 1.30
C THR A 36 4.52 -1.49 0.76
N ARG A 37 4.39 -0.31 1.37
CA ARG A 37 3.49 0.76 0.94
C ARG A 37 4.28 2.01 0.59
N VAL A 38 3.83 2.73 -0.44
CA VAL A 38 4.41 4.00 -0.87
C VAL A 38 3.34 5.08 -0.81
N ALA A 39 3.53 6.05 0.09
CA ALA A 39 2.65 7.20 0.19
C ALA A 39 3.10 8.25 -0.85
N ALA A 40 2.44 8.26 -2.00
CA ALA A 40 2.71 9.21 -3.08
C ALA A 40 1.64 10.29 -3.13
N ASP A 41 1.97 11.47 -3.65
CA ASP A 41 1.06 12.60 -3.84
C ASP A 41 0.47 12.64 -5.25
N SER A 42 1.10 11.96 -6.20
CA SER A 42 0.65 11.88 -7.59
C SER A 42 1.05 10.55 -8.24
N ALA A 43 0.43 10.24 -9.38
CA ALA A 43 0.83 9.14 -10.24
C ALA A 43 2.30 9.26 -10.69
N ALA A 44 2.74 10.48 -11.04
CA ALA A 44 4.12 10.75 -11.43
C ALA A 44 5.12 10.44 -10.31
N GLU A 45 4.83 10.88 -9.08
CA GLU A 45 5.69 10.59 -7.92
C GLU A 45 5.74 9.09 -7.61
N ALA A 46 4.62 8.37 -7.75
CA ALA A 46 4.61 6.92 -7.56
C ALA A 46 5.58 6.22 -8.52
N ILE A 47 5.60 6.62 -9.80
CA ILE A 47 6.51 6.07 -10.82
C ILE A 47 7.96 6.45 -10.56
N ASP A 48 8.20 7.69 -10.15
CA ASP A 48 9.53 8.16 -9.78
C ASP A 48 10.09 7.33 -8.59
N LEU A 49 9.28 7.11 -7.56
CA LEU A 49 9.66 6.27 -6.42
C LEU A 49 9.86 4.80 -6.82
N LEU A 50 9.03 4.24 -7.71
CA LEU A 50 9.24 2.89 -8.25
C LEU A 50 10.65 2.79 -8.85
N ARG A 51 11.05 3.76 -9.68
CA ARG A 51 12.36 3.78 -10.33
C ARG A 51 13.50 4.01 -9.34
N GLN A 52 13.41 5.01 -8.47
CA GLN A 52 14.48 5.36 -7.52
C GLN A 52 14.71 4.28 -6.47
N LEU A 53 13.65 3.61 -6.01
CA LEU A 53 13.75 2.47 -5.09
C LEU A 53 14.13 1.17 -5.82
N GLY A 54 14.15 1.16 -7.15
CA GLY A 54 14.38 -0.02 -7.98
C GLY A 54 13.41 -1.16 -7.66
N LEU A 55 12.13 -0.84 -7.53
CA LEU A 55 11.08 -1.83 -7.29
C LEU A 55 10.85 -2.66 -8.56
N SER A 56 10.74 -3.98 -8.39
CA SER A 56 10.42 -4.90 -9.48
C SER A 56 8.95 -4.85 -9.89
N GLY A 57 8.09 -4.32 -9.03
CA GLY A 57 6.67 -4.14 -9.33
C GLY A 57 5.97 -3.27 -8.30
N MET A 58 4.84 -2.69 -8.69
CA MET A 58 4.05 -1.84 -7.84
C MET A 58 2.57 -1.98 -8.18
N ASN A 59 1.74 -2.31 -7.20
CA ASN A 59 0.31 -2.07 -7.34
C ASN A 59 0.02 -0.59 -7.14
N VAL A 60 -1.03 -0.09 -7.80
CA VAL A 60 -1.45 1.29 -7.73
C VAL A 60 -2.92 1.33 -7.34
N THR A 61 -3.26 2.17 -6.37
CA THR A 61 -4.64 2.37 -5.93
C THR A 61 -5.07 3.83 -6.05
N SER A 62 -6.28 4.13 -5.59
CA SER A 62 -6.86 5.48 -5.60
C SER A 62 -5.86 6.51 -5.07
N PRO A 63 -5.76 7.70 -5.71
CA PRO A 63 -6.50 8.15 -6.89
C PRO A 63 -5.83 7.81 -8.24
N PHE A 64 -4.72 7.07 -8.26
CA PHE A 64 -3.80 7.08 -9.40
C PHE A 64 -4.13 6.11 -10.54
N LYS A 65 -5.09 5.18 -10.37
CA LYS A 65 -5.33 4.08 -11.34
C LYS A 65 -5.66 4.55 -12.77
N GLU A 66 -6.30 5.71 -12.89
CA GLU A 66 -6.72 6.30 -14.18
C GLU A 66 -5.60 7.17 -14.79
N GLU A 67 -4.74 7.74 -13.94
CA GLU A 67 -3.72 8.73 -14.33
C GLU A 67 -2.34 8.13 -14.61
N ILE A 68 -2.14 6.86 -14.27
CA ILE A 68 -0.81 6.24 -14.28
C ILE A 68 -0.33 5.80 -15.68
N MET A 69 -1.25 5.54 -16.61
CA MET A 69 -0.96 4.97 -17.93
C MET A 69 0.05 5.76 -18.78
N PRO A 70 0.01 7.12 -18.83
CA PRO A 70 0.97 7.90 -19.61
C PRO A 70 2.43 7.75 -19.18
N PHE A 71 2.70 7.20 -18.00
CA PHE A 71 4.05 7.00 -17.47
C PHE A 71 4.61 5.59 -17.74
N LEU A 72 3.84 4.72 -18.40
CA LEU A 72 4.18 3.33 -18.67
C LEU A 72 4.68 3.16 -20.11
N ASP A 73 5.62 2.23 -20.31
CA ASP A 73 6.16 1.93 -21.63
C ASP A 73 5.18 1.08 -22.45
N GLU A 74 4.52 0.12 -21.80
CA GLU A 74 3.53 -0.75 -22.42
C GLU A 74 2.36 -0.98 -21.46
N VAL A 75 1.14 -1.01 -21.99
CA VAL A 75 -0.08 -1.29 -21.22
C VAL A 75 -0.78 -2.45 -21.89
N ASP A 76 -1.13 -3.49 -21.13
CA ASP A 76 -1.84 -4.66 -21.62
C ASP A 76 -3.17 -4.27 -22.27
N ALA A 77 -3.56 -4.98 -23.35
CA ALA A 77 -4.75 -4.66 -24.13
C ALA A 77 -6.03 -4.64 -23.28
N PHE A 78 -6.12 -5.53 -22.28
CA PHE A 78 -7.25 -5.55 -21.35
C PHE A 78 -7.26 -4.32 -20.45
N ALA A 79 -6.09 -3.93 -19.93
CA ALA A 79 -5.96 -2.71 -19.12
C ALA A 79 -6.22 -1.43 -19.94
N GLN A 80 -5.84 -1.39 -21.22
CA GLN A 80 -6.16 -0.30 -22.15
C GLN A 80 -7.66 -0.20 -22.40
N LYS A 81 -8.33 -1.33 -22.68
CA LYS A 81 -9.79 -1.40 -22.87
C LYS A 81 -10.52 -0.93 -21.63
N ILE A 82 -10.05 -1.34 -20.44
CA ILE A 82 -10.59 -0.83 -19.19
C ILE A 82 -10.29 0.67 -19.10
N GLY A 83 -9.08 1.14 -19.37
CA GLY A 83 -8.68 2.53 -19.09
C GLY A 83 -8.30 2.74 -17.62
N CYS A 84 -7.80 1.70 -16.96
CA CYS A 84 -7.25 1.76 -15.60
C CYS A 84 -6.13 0.73 -15.44
N VAL A 85 -5.06 1.10 -14.75
CA VAL A 85 -3.97 0.19 -14.36
C VAL A 85 -3.86 0.15 -12.84
N ASN A 86 -3.84 -1.05 -12.25
CA ASN A 86 -3.63 -1.26 -10.81
C ASN A 86 -2.39 -2.11 -10.50
N CYS A 87 -1.69 -2.62 -11.52
CA CYS A 87 -0.53 -3.49 -11.37
C CYS A 87 0.54 -3.11 -12.39
N ILE A 88 1.73 -2.74 -11.93
CA ILE A 88 2.87 -2.33 -12.75
C ILE A 88 4.02 -3.29 -12.52
N VAL A 89 4.59 -3.84 -13.58
CA VAL A 89 5.80 -4.67 -13.53
C VAL A 89 6.97 -3.91 -14.13
N SER A 90 8.11 -3.91 -13.45
CA SER A 90 9.37 -3.39 -14.00
C SER A 90 10.21 -4.55 -14.53
N LYS A 91 10.55 -4.53 -15.82
CA LYS A 91 11.41 -5.53 -16.45
C LYS A 91 12.36 -4.84 -17.42
N ALA A 92 13.66 -5.07 -17.25
CA ALA A 92 14.72 -4.46 -18.06
C ALA A 92 14.53 -2.93 -18.20
N SER A 93 14.25 -2.26 -17.07
CA SER A 93 13.99 -0.82 -16.97
C SER A 93 12.74 -0.29 -17.69
N LYS A 94 11.95 -1.16 -18.33
CA LYS A 94 10.61 -0.82 -18.86
C LYS A 94 9.51 -1.11 -17.84
N LEU A 95 8.43 -0.35 -17.90
CA LEU A 95 7.24 -0.46 -17.07
C LEU A 95 6.06 -0.98 -17.88
N PHE A 96 5.49 -2.09 -17.42
CA PHE A 96 4.35 -2.76 -18.03
C PHE A 96 3.12 -2.64 -17.14
N GLY A 97 2.00 -2.14 -17.66
CA GLY A 97 0.75 -1.93 -16.93
C GLY A 97 -0.29 -3.01 -17.17
N TYR A 98 -0.92 -3.48 -16.09
CA TYR A 98 -1.99 -4.49 -16.09
C TYR A 98 -3.15 -4.07 -15.18
N ASN A 99 -4.32 -4.70 -15.40
CA ASN A 99 -5.48 -4.57 -14.52
C ASN A 99 -5.87 -5.94 -13.94
N THR A 100 -5.52 -6.16 -12.69
CA THR A 100 -5.84 -7.40 -11.95
C THR A 100 -7.11 -7.28 -11.14
N ASP A 101 -7.66 -6.07 -10.96
CA ASP A 101 -8.91 -5.87 -10.22
C ASP A 101 -10.08 -6.51 -10.96
N ALA A 102 -10.21 -6.29 -12.27
CA ALA A 102 -11.29 -6.86 -13.07
C ALA A 102 -11.21 -8.40 -13.10
N MET A 103 -9.99 -8.95 -13.22
CA MET A 103 -9.78 -10.39 -13.08
C MET A 103 -10.18 -10.90 -11.69
N GLY A 104 -9.86 -10.15 -10.63
CA GLY A 104 -10.25 -10.46 -9.27
C GLY A 104 -11.76 -10.47 -9.05
N VAL A 105 -12.51 -9.56 -9.68
CA VAL A 105 -13.99 -9.59 -9.66
C VAL A 105 -14.51 -10.84 -10.36
N LEU A 106 -14.03 -11.11 -11.58
CA LEU A 106 -14.49 -12.26 -12.36
C LEU A 106 -14.27 -13.58 -11.61
N ASP A 107 -13.06 -13.78 -11.08
CA ASP A 107 -12.72 -14.97 -10.29
C ASP A 107 -13.54 -15.09 -9.01
N SER A 108 -13.96 -13.97 -8.41
CA SER A 108 -14.82 -13.99 -7.23
C SER A 108 -16.19 -14.61 -7.52
N PHE A 109 -16.72 -14.43 -8.74
CA PHE A 109 -17.96 -15.11 -9.16
C PHE A 109 -17.71 -16.56 -9.60
N ILE A 110 -16.68 -16.79 -10.43
CA ILE A 110 -16.34 -18.13 -10.95
C ILE A 110 -16.06 -19.12 -9.81
N LYS A 111 -15.22 -18.73 -8.84
CA LYS A 111 -14.85 -19.60 -7.70
C LYS A 111 -16.04 -19.92 -6.79
N ASN A 112 -17.08 -19.09 -6.79
CA ASN A 112 -18.34 -19.35 -6.08
C ASN A 112 -19.40 -20.07 -6.94
N GLY A 113 -19.05 -20.53 -8.14
CA GLY A 113 -19.96 -21.26 -9.03
C GLY A 113 -21.08 -20.40 -9.61
N ILE A 114 -20.92 -19.07 -9.63
CA ILE A 114 -21.93 -18.13 -10.09
C ILE A 114 -21.67 -17.76 -11.55
N SER A 115 -22.61 -18.10 -12.42
CA SER A 115 -22.56 -17.69 -13.83
C SER A 115 -23.03 -16.25 -13.99
N LEU A 116 -22.21 -15.45 -14.68
CA LEU A 116 -22.52 -14.06 -15.06
C LEU A 116 -23.32 -13.97 -16.38
N LYS A 117 -23.28 -15.02 -17.19
CA LYS A 117 -23.82 -15.03 -18.55
C LYS A 117 -25.33 -14.79 -18.56
N ASP A 118 -25.75 -13.83 -19.39
CA ASP A 118 -27.15 -13.42 -19.60
C ASP A 118 -27.85 -12.90 -18.33
N LYS A 119 -27.09 -12.56 -17.27
CA LYS A 119 -27.63 -12.00 -16.02
C LYS A 119 -27.73 -10.48 -16.09
N LYS A 120 -28.78 -9.91 -15.49
CA LYS A 120 -28.85 -8.47 -15.20
C LYS A 120 -28.01 -8.16 -13.96
N ALA A 121 -26.97 -7.35 -14.13
CA ALA A 121 -26.02 -7.00 -13.09
C ALA A 121 -25.99 -5.49 -12.85
N ILE A 122 -26.10 -5.06 -11.59
CA ILE A 122 -26.02 -3.65 -11.21
C ILE A 122 -24.65 -3.38 -10.57
N VAL A 123 -23.96 -2.34 -11.04
CA VAL A 123 -22.76 -1.81 -10.39
C VAL A 123 -23.12 -0.50 -9.68
N LEU A 124 -22.88 -0.46 -8.37
CA LEU A 124 -23.06 0.75 -7.57
C LEU A 124 -21.73 1.48 -7.43
N GLY A 125 -21.66 2.68 -8.00
CA GLY A 125 -20.46 3.51 -8.07
C GLY A 125 -19.99 3.78 -9.50
N ALA A 126 -19.08 4.74 -9.65
CA ALA A 126 -18.53 5.15 -10.95
C ALA A 126 -17.07 5.64 -10.86
N GLY A 127 -16.26 5.02 -9.99
CA GLY A 127 -14.81 5.25 -9.91
C GLY A 127 -14.01 4.03 -10.40
N GLY A 128 -12.68 4.04 -10.27
CA GLY A 128 -11.82 2.95 -10.75
C GLY A 128 -12.20 1.53 -10.30
N ALA A 129 -12.75 1.33 -9.10
CA ALA A 129 -13.28 0.02 -8.68
C ALA A 129 -14.56 -0.36 -9.46
N ALA A 130 -15.49 0.57 -9.66
CA ALA A 130 -16.66 0.35 -10.50
C ALA A 130 -16.26 0.03 -11.94
N ARG A 131 -15.24 0.71 -12.49
CA ARG A 131 -14.68 0.44 -13.82
C ARG A 131 -14.23 -1.01 -13.97
N ALA A 132 -13.49 -1.53 -12.98
CA ALA A 132 -13.08 -2.92 -12.95
C ALA A 132 -14.27 -3.89 -12.85
N ALA A 133 -15.26 -3.59 -12.00
CA ALA A 133 -16.46 -4.40 -11.85
C ALA A 133 -17.32 -4.44 -13.13
N VAL A 134 -17.56 -3.29 -13.77
CA VAL A 134 -18.30 -3.19 -15.04
C VAL A 134 -17.62 -4.03 -16.11
N CYS A 135 -16.30 -3.91 -16.27
CA CYS A 135 -15.57 -4.69 -17.25
C CYS A 135 -15.68 -6.19 -16.96
N ALA A 136 -15.47 -6.62 -15.72
CA ALA A 136 -15.53 -8.04 -15.35
C ALA A 136 -16.91 -8.64 -15.62
N LEU A 137 -17.98 -7.90 -15.33
CA LEU A 137 -19.35 -8.33 -15.57
C LEU A 137 -19.67 -8.43 -17.07
N ILE A 138 -19.23 -7.46 -17.89
CA ILE A 138 -19.40 -7.49 -19.35
C ILE A 138 -18.65 -8.67 -19.98
N GLU A 139 -17.38 -8.87 -19.60
CA GLU A 139 -16.59 -10.02 -20.07
C GLU A 139 -17.21 -11.36 -19.63
N GLY A 140 -17.84 -11.39 -18.46
CA GLY A 140 -18.63 -12.52 -17.98
C GLY A 140 -19.95 -12.75 -18.74
N GLY A 141 -20.33 -11.86 -19.66
CA GLY A 141 -21.55 -11.95 -20.45
C GLY A 141 -22.81 -11.40 -19.76
N ALA A 142 -22.66 -10.55 -18.74
CA ALA A 142 -23.79 -9.92 -18.06
C ALA A 142 -24.30 -8.67 -18.81
N LEU A 143 -25.59 -8.38 -18.65
CA LEU A 143 -26.21 -7.10 -18.99
C LEU A 143 -25.99 -6.14 -17.83
N VAL A 144 -25.12 -5.14 -18.01
CA VAL A 144 -24.65 -4.27 -16.92
C VAL A 144 -25.42 -2.95 -16.86
N TYR A 145 -25.84 -2.60 -15.65
CA TYR A 145 -26.46 -1.32 -15.29
C TYR A 145 -25.61 -0.59 -14.26
N ILE A 146 -25.33 0.69 -14.49
CA ILE A 146 -24.51 1.51 -13.59
C ILE A 146 -25.39 2.50 -12.84
N VAL A 147 -25.27 2.52 -11.51
CA VAL A 147 -25.98 3.47 -10.66
C VAL A 147 -24.98 4.20 -9.79
N ASN A 148 -25.02 5.53 -9.82
CA ASN A 148 -24.14 6.37 -9.01
C ASN A 148 -24.86 7.64 -8.53
N ARG A 149 -24.51 8.13 -7.34
CA ARG A 149 -25.10 9.36 -6.76
C ARG A 149 -24.98 10.55 -7.71
N THR A 150 -23.84 10.70 -8.35
CA THR A 150 -23.65 11.68 -9.43
C THR A 150 -23.92 10.99 -10.76
N LYS A 151 -25.14 11.14 -11.28
CA LYS A 151 -25.60 10.46 -12.50
C LYS A 151 -24.67 10.68 -13.70
N SER A 152 -24.18 11.90 -13.91
CA SER A 152 -23.28 12.21 -15.02
C SER A 152 -21.99 11.36 -15.03
N LYS A 153 -21.47 10.95 -13.86
CA LYS A 153 -20.33 10.02 -13.79
C LYS A 153 -20.71 8.60 -14.24
N ALA A 154 -21.91 8.13 -13.88
CA ALA A 154 -22.41 6.85 -14.36
C ALA A 154 -22.66 6.89 -15.87
N ASP A 155 -23.19 7.99 -16.40
CA ASP A 155 -23.46 8.15 -17.84
C ASP A 155 -22.17 8.14 -18.67
N LEU A 156 -21.11 8.81 -18.19
CA LEU A 156 -19.78 8.76 -18.82
C LEU A 156 -19.25 7.32 -18.85
N LEU A 157 -19.28 6.64 -17.71
CA LEU A 157 -18.80 5.27 -17.61
C LEU A 157 -19.62 4.29 -18.47
N ALA A 158 -20.94 4.44 -18.48
CA ALA A 158 -21.82 3.61 -19.29
C ALA A 158 -21.56 3.79 -20.78
N LYS A 159 -21.30 5.03 -21.23
CA LYS A 159 -20.91 5.33 -22.61
C LYS A 159 -19.60 4.64 -22.99
N GLU A 160 -18.59 4.68 -22.12
CA GLU A 160 -17.29 4.06 -22.37
C GLU A 160 -17.39 2.53 -22.54
N PHE A 161 -18.22 1.87 -21.73
CA PHE A 161 -18.40 0.42 -21.76
C PHE A 161 -19.59 -0.04 -22.61
N SER A 162 -20.27 0.88 -23.30
CA SER A 162 -21.47 0.60 -24.11
C SER A 162 -22.57 -0.15 -23.32
N CYS A 163 -22.77 0.24 -22.06
CA CYS A 163 -23.83 -0.27 -21.19
C CYS A 163 -24.81 0.85 -20.79
N THR A 164 -25.70 0.60 -19.82
CA THR A 164 -26.76 1.55 -19.46
C THR A 164 -26.54 2.10 -18.05
N SER A 165 -26.78 3.39 -17.86
CA SER A 165 -26.78 4.05 -16.55
C SER A 165 -28.18 4.49 -16.14
N TYR A 166 -28.46 4.42 -14.83
CA TYR A 166 -29.73 4.82 -14.26
C TYR A 166 -29.56 5.84 -13.14
N ASP A 167 -30.62 6.59 -12.86
CA ASP A 167 -30.70 7.44 -11.69
C ASP A 167 -30.85 6.58 -10.41
N VAL A 168 -30.32 7.06 -9.28
CA VAL A 168 -30.43 6.35 -7.99
C VAL A 168 -31.90 6.08 -7.60
N ARG A 169 -32.83 6.95 -8.02
CA ARG A 169 -34.27 6.79 -7.77
C ARG A 169 -34.87 5.54 -8.44
N GLU A 170 -34.22 5.02 -9.47
CA GLU A 170 -34.68 3.84 -10.22
C GLU A 170 -34.18 2.54 -9.59
N LEU A 171 -33.20 2.62 -8.69
CA LEU A 171 -32.55 1.47 -8.04
C LEU A 171 -33.54 0.47 -7.40
N PRO A 172 -34.61 0.89 -6.69
CA PRO A 172 -35.57 -0.06 -6.09
C PRO A 172 -36.33 -0.89 -7.13
N ILE A 173 -36.51 -0.37 -8.35
CA ILE A 173 -37.20 -1.09 -9.43
C ILE A 173 -36.20 -2.04 -10.10
N LEU A 174 -34.99 -1.56 -10.39
CA LEU A 174 -33.93 -2.36 -11.01
C LEU A 174 -33.55 -3.59 -10.16
N LEU A 175 -33.48 -3.42 -8.84
CA LEU A 175 -33.14 -4.50 -7.91
C LEU A 175 -34.15 -5.65 -7.90
N LYS A 176 -35.39 -5.44 -8.33
CA LYS A 176 -36.39 -6.53 -8.40
C LYS A 176 -36.10 -7.55 -9.50
N GLU A 177 -35.37 -7.14 -10.53
CA GLU A 177 -35.09 -7.95 -11.71
C GLU A 177 -33.61 -8.31 -11.85
N ALA A 178 -32.74 -7.69 -11.05
CA ALA A 178 -31.32 -7.96 -11.07
C ALA A 178 -31.01 -9.31 -10.42
N SER A 179 -30.09 -10.06 -11.01
CA SER A 179 -29.57 -11.28 -10.36
C SER A 179 -28.27 -10.98 -9.61
N ILE A 180 -27.58 -9.89 -9.95
CA ILE A 180 -26.25 -9.57 -9.44
C ILE A 180 -26.17 -8.10 -9.07
N VAL A 181 -25.55 -7.81 -7.93
CA VAL A 181 -25.14 -6.48 -7.53
C VAL A 181 -23.65 -6.51 -7.16
N VAL A 182 -22.88 -5.58 -7.71
CA VAL A 182 -21.53 -5.27 -7.23
C VAL A 182 -21.55 -3.88 -6.62
N SER A 183 -21.36 -3.80 -5.30
CA SER A 183 -21.17 -2.52 -4.62
C SER A 183 -19.69 -2.17 -4.59
N SER A 184 -19.31 -1.07 -5.26
CA SER A 184 -17.95 -0.51 -5.17
C SER A 184 -17.90 0.76 -4.30
N LEU A 185 -18.90 0.94 -3.43
CA LEU A 185 -19.06 2.13 -2.60
C LEU A 185 -18.52 1.87 -1.20
N ALA A 186 -17.95 2.92 -0.58
CA ALA A 186 -17.69 2.91 0.85
C ALA A 186 -19.03 2.94 1.62
N SER A 187 -19.06 2.40 2.83
CA SER A 187 -20.33 2.15 3.54
C SER A 187 -21.06 3.40 4.02
N GLU A 188 -20.36 4.51 4.21
CA GLU A 188 -20.92 5.85 4.41
C GLU A 188 -21.71 6.36 3.19
N HIS A 189 -21.51 5.75 2.03
CA HIS A 189 -22.17 6.07 0.77
C HIS A 189 -23.02 4.90 0.25
N ASN A 190 -23.27 3.88 1.06
CA ASN A 190 -24.13 2.76 0.70
C ASN A 190 -25.49 3.24 0.21
N LEU A 191 -25.91 2.74 -0.96
CA LEU A 191 -27.20 3.08 -1.58
C LEU A 191 -28.28 2.02 -1.31
N LEU A 192 -27.91 0.82 -0.84
CA LEU A 192 -28.86 -0.28 -0.68
C LEU A 192 -29.69 -0.16 0.59
N GLN A 193 -30.97 -0.48 0.48
CA GLN A 193 -31.88 -0.68 1.61
C GLN A 193 -32.28 -2.15 1.69
N GLN A 194 -32.52 -2.64 2.90
CA GLN A 194 -32.76 -4.06 3.14
C GLN A 194 -34.00 -4.54 2.38
N GLU A 195 -35.04 -3.72 2.27
CA GLU A 195 -36.35 -4.06 1.72
C GLU A 195 -36.34 -4.19 0.19
N TRP A 196 -35.25 -3.75 -0.47
CA TRP A 196 -35.11 -3.81 -1.92
C TRP A 196 -34.40 -5.07 -2.41
N LEU A 197 -33.78 -5.84 -1.50
CA LEU A 197 -33.03 -7.04 -1.83
C LEU A 197 -33.92 -8.28 -1.73
N HIS A 198 -33.60 -9.32 -2.49
CA HIS A 198 -34.35 -10.58 -2.53
C HIS A 198 -33.42 -11.80 -2.42
N PRO A 199 -33.93 -12.98 -2.01
CA PRO A 199 -33.10 -14.17 -1.76
C PRO A 199 -32.30 -14.67 -2.97
N ASP A 200 -32.84 -14.51 -4.18
CA ASP A 200 -32.16 -14.96 -5.41
C ASP A 200 -31.02 -14.02 -5.87
N LEU A 201 -30.77 -12.92 -5.15
CA LEU A 201 -29.74 -11.97 -5.48
C LEU A 201 -28.36 -12.47 -5.06
N VAL A 202 -27.36 -12.21 -5.90
CA VAL A 202 -25.94 -12.32 -5.53
C VAL A 202 -25.38 -10.91 -5.34
N LEU A 203 -24.79 -10.64 -4.17
CA LEU A 203 -24.15 -9.36 -3.87
C LEU A 203 -22.66 -9.51 -3.60
N LEU A 204 -21.82 -8.85 -4.39
CA LEU A 204 -20.40 -8.66 -4.09
C LEU A 204 -20.21 -7.26 -3.48
N ASP A 205 -19.72 -7.20 -2.25
CA ASP A 205 -19.46 -5.94 -1.54
C ASP A 205 -17.96 -5.65 -1.48
N ALA A 206 -17.47 -4.65 -2.21
CA ALA A 206 -16.06 -4.28 -2.19
C ALA A 206 -15.60 -3.76 -0.82
N ASP A 207 -16.52 -3.28 0.04
CA ASP A 207 -16.18 -2.80 1.38
C ASP A 207 -15.94 -3.98 2.35
N TYR A 208 -14.70 -4.45 2.37
CA TYR A 208 -14.22 -5.45 3.33
C TYR A 208 -14.02 -4.92 4.76
N LYS A 209 -14.21 -3.63 5.03
CA LYS A 209 -14.02 -3.06 6.38
C LYS A 209 -15.27 -3.17 7.22
N THR A 210 -16.39 -2.65 6.73
CA THR A 210 -17.64 -2.63 7.51
C THR A 210 -18.68 -3.63 7.01
N LYS A 211 -18.58 -4.05 5.73
CA LYS A 211 -19.44 -5.06 5.11
C LYS A 211 -20.93 -4.73 5.23
N LYS A 212 -21.27 -3.43 5.17
CA LYS A 212 -22.64 -2.96 5.40
C LYS A 212 -23.61 -3.50 4.34
N ALA A 213 -23.26 -3.39 3.05
CA ALA A 213 -24.12 -3.90 1.97
C ALA A 213 -24.22 -5.43 2.03
N LEU A 214 -23.11 -6.11 2.31
CA LEU A 214 -23.09 -7.56 2.55
C LEU A 214 -24.05 -7.96 3.68
N GLY A 215 -24.01 -7.26 4.82
CA GLY A 215 -24.88 -7.53 5.95
C GLY A 215 -26.37 -7.35 5.64
N LEU A 216 -26.73 -6.36 4.80
CA LEU A 216 -28.10 -6.18 4.34
C LEU A 216 -28.56 -7.34 3.44
N ALA A 217 -27.70 -7.78 2.51
CA ALA A 217 -27.99 -8.89 1.60
C ALA A 217 -28.24 -10.20 2.36
N LEU A 218 -27.34 -10.55 3.30
CA LEU A 218 -27.45 -11.77 4.09
C LEU A 218 -28.74 -11.82 4.93
N LYS A 219 -29.21 -10.68 5.45
CA LYS A 219 -30.48 -10.59 6.20
C LYS A 219 -31.72 -10.88 5.35
N GLN A 220 -31.64 -10.69 4.03
CA GLN A 220 -32.71 -11.03 3.09
C GLN A 220 -32.55 -12.43 2.47
N GLY A 221 -31.58 -13.21 2.94
CA GLY A 221 -31.31 -14.54 2.39
C GLY A 221 -30.58 -14.54 1.05
N ALA A 222 -30.08 -13.39 0.59
CA ALA A 222 -29.27 -13.28 -0.62
C ALA A 222 -27.88 -13.91 -0.42
N PHE A 223 -27.26 -14.37 -1.51
CA PHE A 223 -25.89 -14.86 -1.46
C PHE A 223 -24.89 -13.69 -1.47
N GLY A 224 -24.03 -13.63 -0.45
CA GLY A 224 -23.06 -12.56 -0.28
C GLY A 224 -21.63 -13.00 -0.57
N ILE A 225 -20.97 -12.35 -1.53
CA ILE A 225 -19.53 -12.46 -1.76
C ILE A 225 -18.83 -11.30 -1.02
N PRO A 226 -17.98 -11.59 -0.02
CA PRO A 226 -17.27 -10.54 0.71
C PRO A 226 -16.14 -9.94 -0.13
N GLY A 227 -15.84 -8.65 0.08
CA GLY A 227 -14.79 -7.93 -0.63
C GLY A 227 -13.39 -8.49 -0.45
N GLU A 228 -13.19 -9.31 0.59
CA GLU A 228 -11.97 -10.11 0.75
C GLU A 228 -11.71 -11.07 -0.43
N GLU A 229 -12.75 -11.62 -1.06
CA GLU A 229 -12.58 -12.48 -2.24
C GLU A 229 -12.04 -11.69 -3.43
N TRP A 230 -12.56 -10.48 -3.66
CA TRP A 230 -11.99 -9.60 -4.68
C TRP A 230 -10.54 -9.26 -4.34
N LEU A 231 -10.29 -8.83 -3.10
CA LEU A 231 -8.98 -8.42 -2.63
C LEU A 231 -7.91 -9.51 -2.80
N ILE A 232 -8.24 -10.77 -2.49
CA ILE A 232 -7.28 -11.88 -2.65
C ILE A 232 -7.11 -12.27 -4.11
N ASN A 233 -8.19 -12.37 -4.89
CA ASN A 233 -8.10 -12.80 -6.29
C ASN A 233 -7.29 -11.79 -7.13
N GLN A 234 -7.47 -10.49 -6.93
CA GLN A 234 -6.63 -9.50 -7.63
C GLN A 234 -5.14 -9.58 -7.22
N ALA A 235 -4.86 -9.97 -5.97
CA ALA A 235 -3.51 -10.11 -5.46
C ALA A 235 -2.81 -11.34 -6.04
N ILE A 236 -3.54 -12.44 -6.25
CA ILE A 236 -3.04 -13.65 -6.91
C ILE A 236 -2.58 -13.33 -8.34
N HIS A 237 -3.44 -12.66 -9.12
CA HIS A 237 -3.08 -12.21 -10.47
C HIS A 237 -1.88 -11.26 -10.47
N ALA A 238 -1.84 -10.29 -9.55
CA ALA A 238 -0.69 -9.38 -9.43
C ALA A 238 0.60 -10.12 -9.06
N TYR A 239 0.54 -11.08 -8.13
CA TYR A 239 1.68 -11.92 -7.78
C TYR A 239 2.20 -12.69 -9.00
N LYS A 240 1.31 -13.26 -9.81
CA LYS A 240 1.67 -13.94 -11.05
C LYS A 240 2.37 -13.00 -12.03
N HIS A 241 1.90 -11.77 -12.19
CA HIS A 241 2.61 -10.76 -13.00
C HIS A 241 3.99 -10.43 -12.42
N PHE A 242 4.12 -10.32 -11.10
CA PHE A 242 5.39 -10.01 -10.45
C PHE A 242 6.41 -11.15 -10.49
N HIS A 243 5.98 -12.42 -10.43
CA HIS A 243 6.88 -13.57 -10.26
C HIS A 243 6.86 -14.58 -11.41
N GLY A 244 5.89 -14.51 -12.31
CA GLY A 244 5.69 -15.48 -13.38
C GLY A 244 5.09 -16.83 -12.91
N GLN A 245 4.74 -16.95 -11.63
CA GLN A 245 4.17 -18.16 -11.03
C GLN A 245 3.05 -17.78 -10.05
N GLU A 246 2.13 -18.72 -9.79
CA GLU A 246 1.07 -18.52 -8.82
C GLU A 246 1.62 -18.51 -7.37
N PRO A 247 1.04 -17.70 -6.46
CA PRO A 247 1.35 -17.79 -5.04
C PRO A 247 0.67 -19.00 -4.38
N ASP A 248 1.07 -19.30 -3.14
CA ASP A 248 0.28 -20.16 -2.25
C ASP A 248 -0.99 -19.42 -1.79
N GLU A 249 -2.12 -19.65 -2.47
CA GLU A 249 -3.42 -19.05 -2.15
C GLU A 249 -3.86 -19.35 -0.71
N ASN A 250 -3.60 -20.55 -0.18
CA ASN A 250 -3.99 -20.91 1.19
C ASN A 250 -3.22 -20.09 2.23
N LEU A 251 -1.94 -19.82 1.97
CA LEU A 251 -1.16 -18.95 2.83
C LEU A 251 -1.66 -17.50 2.79
N MET A 252 -1.99 -16.98 1.61
CA MET A 252 -2.56 -15.63 1.45
C MET A 252 -3.91 -15.51 2.16
N ARG A 253 -4.80 -16.51 2.02
CA ARG A 253 -6.11 -16.55 2.70
C ARG A 253 -5.93 -16.53 4.22
N ARG A 254 -5.08 -17.41 4.76
CA ARG A 254 -4.80 -17.45 6.20
C ARG A 254 -4.32 -16.10 6.72
N ALA A 255 -3.40 -15.45 6.01
CA ALA A 255 -2.87 -14.15 6.41
C ALA A 255 -3.91 -13.02 6.35
N LEU A 256 -4.82 -13.05 5.38
CA LEU A 256 -5.91 -12.07 5.29
C LEU A 256 -6.88 -12.18 6.47
N TYR A 257 -7.22 -13.42 6.87
CA TYR A 257 -8.22 -13.70 7.90
C TYR A 257 -7.67 -13.82 9.31
N SER A 258 -6.34 -13.91 9.51
CA SER A 258 -5.72 -14.05 10.84
C SER A 258 -5.79 -12.78 11.72
N GLY A 259 -6.47 -11.73 11.27
CA GLY A 259 -6.69 -10.50 12.05
C GLY A 259 -5.39 -9.71 12.28
N PHE A 260 -5.01 -8.86 11.33
CA PHE A 260 -3.87 -7.96 11.49
C PHE A 260 -4.31 -6.58 12.03
N SER A 261 -3.55 -6.07 13.00
CA SER A 261 -3.68 -4.70 13.49
C SER A 261 -2.46 -3.85 13.12
N LEU A 262 -2.68 -2.83 12.29
CA LEU A 262 -1.71 -1.74 12.04
C LEU A 262 -1.61 -0.79 13.24
N LYS A 263 -2.52 -0.90 14.21
CA LYS A 263 -2.54 -0.06 15.39
C LYS A 263 -1.39 -0.46 16.32
N LYS A 264 -0.24 0.17 16.10
CA LYS A 264 0.94 0.19 16.96
C LYS A 264 0.98 1.49 17.75
N ASP A 265 1.05 1.43 19.07
CA ASP A 265 1.23 2.66 19.88
C ASP A 265 2.63 3.30 19.68
N GLN A 266 3.45 2.82 18.74
CA GLN A 266 4.78 3.35 18.49
C GLN A 266 5.08 3.49 17.00
N ILE A 267 5.68 4.61 16.60
CA ILE A 267 6.14 4.89 15.24
C ILE A 267 7.66 4.95 15.26
N ALA A 268 8.33 4.31 14.30
CA ALA A 268 9.78 4.41 14.13
C ALA A 268 10.11 5.04 12.77
N LEU A 269 10.79 6.19 12.77
CA LEU A 269 11.26 6.85 11.57
C LEU A 269 12.65 6.29 11.20
N VAL A 270 12.70 5.53 10.11
CA VAL A 270 13.93 4.97 9.54
C VAL A 270 14.30 5.70 8.25
N GLY A 271 15.57 5.62 7.85
CA GLY A 271 16.02 6.18 6.58
C GLY A 271 17.44 6.71 6.62
N PHE A 272 17.93 7.09 5.45
CA PHE A 272 19.30 7.58 5.28
C PHE A 272 19.55 8.86 6.10
N MET A 273 20.81 9.17 6.42
CA MET A 273 21.13 10.46 7.03
C MET A 273 20.68 11.61 6.10
N GLY A 274 20.29 12.76 6.67
CA GLY A 274 19.69 13.86 5.90
C GLY A 274 18.22 13.65 5.50
N SER A 275 17.59 12.50 5.81
CA SER A 275 16.17 12.28 5.51
C SER A 275 15.18 13.05 6.40
N GLY A 276 15.65 13.72 7.45
CA GLY A 276 14.82 14.54 8.33
C GLY A 276 14.18 13.82 9.52
N LYS A 277 14.61 12.60 9.87
CA LYS A 277 14.04 11.78 10.97
C LYS A 277 13.82 12.55 12.28
N SER A 278 14.84 13.21 12.83
CA SER A 278 14.71 13.90 14.11
C SER A 278 13.77 15.12 14.03
N THR A 279 13.83 15.87 12.92
CA THR A 279 12.95 17.03 12.67
C THR A 279 11.50 16.61 12.54
N ILE A 280 11.21 15.65 11.65
CA ILE A 280 9.84 15.14 11.41
C ILE A 280 9.33 14.38 12.62
N GLY A 281 10.19 13.62 13.32
CA GLY A 281 9.81 12.85 14.49
C GLY A 281 9.34 13.74 15.64
N LYS A 282 10.06 14.84 15.89
CA LYS A 282 9.69 15.80 16.93
C LYS A 282 8.34 16.46 16.63
N THR A 283 8.16 17.00 15.42
CA THR A 283 6.90 17.68 15.06
C THR A 283 5.72 16.72 14.93
N LEU A 284 5.95 15.48 14.51
CA LEU A 284 4.93 14.43 14.48
C LEU A 284 4.49 14.03 15.90
N ALA A 285 5.45 13.87 16.82
CA ALA A 285 5.15 13.57 18.22
C ALA A 285 4.32 14.70 18.86
N GLU A 286 4.72 15.95 18.66
CA GLU A 286 3.97 17.13 19.12
C GLU A 286 2.54 17.14 18.57
N LYS A 287 2.37 16.90 17.26
CA LYS A 287 1.05 16.90 16.61
C LYS A 287 0.16 15.75 17.06
N LEU A 288 0.73 14.58 17.36
CA LEU A 288 -0.01 13.42 17.87
C LEU A 288 -0.25 13.47 19.40
N GLY A 289 0.45 14.34 20.13
CA GLY A 289 0.50 14.34 21.59
C GLY A 289 1.23 13.11 22.16
N TRP A 290 2.27 12.63 21.47
CA TRP A 290 3.08 11.46 21.84
C TRP A 290 4.47 11.90 22.33
N ASP A 291 5.19 11.00 23.00
CA ASP A 291 6.58 11.25 23.39
C ASP A 291 7.52 11.14 22.16
N PHE A 292 8.53 11.99 22.10
CA PHE A 292 9.59 11.90 21.10
C PHE A 292 10.88 11.33 21.70
N LEU A 293 11.45 10.33 21.06
CA LEU A 293 12.75 9.74 21.40
C LEU A 293 13.68 9.73 20.18
N ASP A 294 14.98 9.97 20.40
CA ASP A 294 16.03 9.81 19.39
C ASP A 294 17.03 8.75 19.88
N THR A 295 17.21 7.66 19.12
CA THR A 295 18.09 6.57 19.54
C THR A 295 19.53 7.03 19.71
N ASP A 296 20.00 7.96 18.89
CA ASP A 296 21.38 8.44 18.96
C ASP A 296 21.61 9.18 20.28
N CYS A 297 20.65 10.04 20.69
CA CYS A 297 20.70 10.71 21.99
C CYS A 297 20.63 9.74 23.18
N LEU A 298 19.77 8.71 23.10
CA LEU A 298 19.63 7.71 24.16
C LEU A 298 20.92 6.87 24.31
N ILE A 299 21.57 6.54 23.21
CA ILE A 299 22.87 5.83 23.24
C ILE A 299 23.93 6.68 23.91
N GLU A 300 24.05 7.96 23.57
CA GLU A 300 25.05 8.85 24.19
C GLU A 300 24.78 9.04 25.70
N GLN A 301 23.52 9.24 26.09
CA GLN A 301 23.11 9.34 27.49
C GLN A 301 23.44 8.08 28.29
N LYS A 302 23.15 6.90 27.74
CA LYS A 302 23.32 5.63 28.43
C LYS A 302 24.78 5.16 28.47
N SER A 303 25.52 5.37 27.39
CA SER A 303 26.94 4.99 27.31
C SER A 303 27.86 5.99 28.01
N GLY A 304 27.40 7.22 28.24
CA GLY A 304 28.22 8.32 28.75
C GLY A 304 29.29 8.80 27.76
N LYS A 305 29.21 8.38 26.48
CA LYS A 305 30.20 8.65 25.44
C LYS A 305 29.52 9.25 24.21
N ARG A 306 30.26 10.05 23.44
CA ARG A 306 29.76 10.52 22.15
C ARG A 306 29.83 9.41 21.10
N ILE A 307 28.94 9.43 20.11
CA ILE A 307 28.92 8.41 19.04
C ILE A 307 30.29 8.20 18.37
N PRO A 308 31.07 9.24 17.99
CA PRO A 308 32.39 9.04 17.39
C PRO A 308 33.38 8.29 18.28
N GLU A 309 33.24 8.39 19.61
CA GLU A 309 34.07 7.68 20.58
C GLU A 309 33.70 6.20 20.61
N ILE A 310 32.41 5.87 20.61
CA ILE A 310 31.90 4.50 20.55
C ILE A 310 32.40 3.80 19.27
N PHE A 311 32.34 4.48 18.13
CA PHE A 311 32.86 3.94 16.87
C PHE A 311 34.38 3.71 16.91
N ARG A 312 35.15 4.59 17.57
CA ARG A 312 36.60 4.44 17.69
C ARG A 312 36.99 3.25 18.58
N GLU A 313 36.26 3.04 19.67
CA GLU A 313 36.58 1.98 20.64
C GLU A 313 36.04 0.60 20.24
N SER A 314 34.80 0.54 19.76
CA SER A 314 34.06 -0.71 19.57
C SER A 314 33.66 -0.99 18.11
N GLY A 315 34.03 -0.09 17.19
CA GLY A 315 33.70 -0.21 15.78
C GLY A 315 32.19 -0.11 15.49
N GLU A 316 31.84 -0.33 14.23
CA GLU A 316 30.44 -0.32 13.79
C GLU A 316 29.63 -1.42 14.48
N GLU A 317 30.18 -2.63 14.62
CA GLU A 317 29.47 -3.77 15.25
C GLU A 317 29.08 -3.47 16.71
N GLY A 318 29.99 -2.86 17.48
CA GLY A 318 29.72 -2.42 18.86
C GLY A 318 28.62 -1.36 18.91
N PHE A 319 28.67 -0.35 18.04
CA PHE A 319 27.59 0.65 17.96
C PHE A 319 26.25 0.02 17.57
N ARG A 320 26.24 -0.97 16.66
CA ARG A 320 25.01 -1.70 16.32
C ARG A 320 24.48 -2.52 17.50
N LYS A 321 25.29 -2.92 18.48
CA LYS A 321 24.80 -3.60 19.71
C LYS A 321 24.05 -2.62 20.60
N TRP A 322 24.55 -1.39 20.75
CA TRP A 322 23.84 -0.31 21.46
C TRP A 322 22.48 0.00 20.85
N GLU A 323 22.38 0.09 19.53
CA GLU A 323 21.08 0.29 18.88
C GLU A 323 20.09 -0.84 19.16
N THR A 324 20.56 -2.09 19.12
CA THR A 324 19.72 -3.26 19.45
C THR A 324 19.21 -3.15 20.88
N GLU A 325 20.09 -2.85 21.84
CA GLU A 325 19.75 -2.72 23.25
C GLU A 325 18.70 -1.62 23.49
N ILE A 326 18.91 -0.42 22.92
CA ILE A 326 17.94 0.68 23.03
C ILE A 326 16.59 0.31 22.41
N LEU A 327 16.56 -0.33 21.24
CA LEU A 327 15.31 -0.80 20.63
C LEU A 327 14.58 -1.84 21.50
N GLN A 328 15.33 -2.68 22.23
CA GLN A 328 14.75 -3.66 23.14
C GLN A 328 14.14 -3.01 24.40
N GLU A 329 14.70 -1.90 24.88
CA GLU A 329 14.19 -1.18 26.05
C GLU A 329 12.93 -0.37 25.75
N ILE A 330 12.81 0.14 24.53
CA ILE A 330 11.66 0.96 24.09
C ILE A 330 10.40 0.09 23.82
N LYS A 331 10.44 -1.22 24.07
CA LYS A 331 9.32 -2.18 23.89
C LYS A 331 8.06 -1.94 24.77
N SER A 332 7.90 -0.77 25.39
CA SER A 332 6.79 -0.42 26.30
C SER A 332 5.47 -0.05 25.59
N ASN A 333 4.32 -0.14 26.27
CA ASN A 333 3.01 0.30 25.74
C ASN A 333 2.81 1.84 25.78
N LYS A 334 3.90 2.61 25.66
CA LYS A 334 3.82 4.08 25.63
C LYS A 334 3.70 4.56 24.20
N LYS A 335 2.96 5.67 24.03
CA LYS A 335 2.80 6.36 22.76
C LYS A 335 4.05 7.14 22.39
N VAL A 336 4.84 6.61 21.45
CA VAL A 336 6.19 7.12 21.13
C VAL A 336 6.40 7.28 19.63
N VAL A 337 7.03 8.39 19.23
CA VAL A 337 7.67 8.55 17.91
C VAL A 337 9.19 8.49 18.09
N LEU A 338 9.81 7.49 17.48
CA LEU A 338 11.23 7.19 17.58
C LEU A 338 11.98 7.60 16.31
N ALA A 339 12.93 8.52 16.41
CA ALA A 339 13.94 8.73 15.37
C ALA A 339 15.10 7.75 15.56
N THR A 340 15.44 7.00 14.51
CA THR A 340 16.49 5.98 14.59
C THR A 340 17.80 6.40 13.93
N GLY A 341 18.93 5.86 14.39
CA GLY A 341 20.23 5.95 13.74
C GLY A 341 20.20 5.44 12.29
N GLY A 342 20.96 6.09 11.40
CA GLY A 342 20.91 5.80 9.95
C GLY A 342 21.32 4.38 9.56
N GLY A 343 22.04 3.64 10.41
CA GLY A 343 22.43 2.26 10.17
C GLY A 343 21.59 1.21 10.92
N VAL A 344 20.53 1.63 11.64
CA VAL A 344 19.77 0.73 12.52
C VAL A 344 19.25 -0.51 11.81
N VAL A 345 18.87 -0.35 10.54
CA VAL A 345 18.29 -1.41 9.73
C VAL A 345 19.32 -2.41 9.22
N LEU A 346 20.63 -2.23 9.44
CA LEU A 346 21.66 -3.14 8.92
C LEU A 346 21.64 -4.50 9.61
N LYS A 347 21.31 -4.54 10.91
CA LYS A 347 21.09 -5.78 11.64
C LYS A 347 19.68 -6.33 11.41
N GLU A 348 19.58 -7.60 11.06
CA GLU A 348 18.28 -8.28 10.92
C GLU A 348 17.47 -8.25 12.21
N GLU A 349 18.10 -8.44 13.36
CA GLU A 349 17.44 -8.37 14.67
C GLU A 349 16.73 -7.02 14.88
N ASN A 350 17.37 -5.91 14.53
CA ASN A 350 16.76 -4.59 14.63
C ASN A 350 15.56 -4.45 13.70
N ARG A 351 15.63 -4.98 12.46
CA ARG A 351 14.50 -4.99 11.53
C ARG A 351 13.31 -5.77 12.09
N GLN A 352 13.56 -6.87 12.78
CA GLN A 352 12.52 -7.67 13.43
C GLN A 352 11.87 -6.93 14.60
N ILE A 353 12.67 -6.32 15.48
CA ILE A 353 12.17 -5.52 16.60
C ILE A 353 11.31 -4.35 16.08
N LEU A 354 11.78 -3.64 15.06
CA LEU A 354 11.06 -2.53 14.43
C LEU A 354 9.69 -3.00 13.91
N LYS A 355 9.62 -4.09 13.13
CA LYS A 355 8.36 -4.60 12.57
C LYS A 355 7.42 -5.17 13.63
N GLN A 356 7.95 -5.72 14.71
CA GLN A 356 7.15 -6.33 15.77
C GLN A 356 6.50 -5.27 16.68
N HIS A 357 7.23 -4.22 17.05
CA HIS A 357 6.80 -3.27 18.08
C HIS A 357 6.38 -1.89 17.56
N PHE A 358 6.90 -1.49 16.40
CA PHE A 358 6.67 -0.16 15.83
C PHE A 358 5.87 -0.25 14.52
N LEU A 359 5.39 0.90 14.08
CA LEU A 359 5.09 1.19 12.67
C LEU A 359 6.33 1.84 12.05
N PRO A 360 7.17 1.11 11.29
CA PRO A 360 8.38 1.69 10.71
C PRO A 360 8.05 2.45 9.43
N ILE A 361 8.34 3.75 9.43
CA ILE A 361 8.15 4.66 8.30
C ILE A 361 9.53 5.01 7.73
N LEU A 362 9.76 4.65 6.47
CA LEU A 362 10.96 5.04 5.74
C LEU A 362 10.78 6.45 5.17
N LEU A 363 11.58 7.38 5.68
CA LEU A 363 11.76 8.69 5.06
C LEU A 363 12.78 8.55 3.93
N PHE A 364 12.28 8.48 2.70
CA PHE A 364 13.09 8.36 1.50
C PHE A 364 13.68 9.72 1.10
N VAL A 365 14.97 9.71 0.76
CA VAL A 365 15.70 10.86 0.22
C VAL A 365 16.69 10.35 -0.82
N ASN A 366 16.79 11.01 -1.97
CA ASN A 366 17.78 10.66 -2.99
C ASN A 366 19.19 11.18 -2.62
N ALA A 367 20.20 10.73 -3.36
CA ALA A 367 21.59 11.06 -3.05
C ALA A 367 21.89 12.56 -3.11
N ASP A 368 21.36 13.25 -4.13
CA ASP A 368 21.60 14.69 -4.35
C ASP A 368 21.04 15.54 -3.22
N GLU A 369 19.80 15.28 -2.81
CA GLU A 369 19.14 16.00 -1.73
C GLU A 369 19.75 15.65 -0.37
N ALA A 370 20.15 14.39 -0.16
CA ALA A 370 20.87 14.00 1.04
C ALA A 370 22.19 14.76 1.15
N MET A 371 22.98 14.84 0.07
CA MET A 371 24.24 15.58 0.03
C MET A 371 24.03 17.06 0.41
N LYS A 372 23.03 17.73 -0.17
CA LYS A 372 22.72 19.14 0.14
C LYS A 372 22.40 19.35 1.63
N ARG A 373 21.65 18.43 2.25
CA ARG A 373 21.26 18.51 3.66
C ARG A 373 22.40 18.17 4.62
N ILE A 374 23.40 17.44 4.17
CA ILE A 374 24.51 16.93 4.99
C ILE A 374 25.77 17.79 4.85
N ALA A 375 25.86 18.62 3.80
CA ALA A 375 27.07 19.38 3.43
C ALA A 375 27.73 20.18 4.58
N ASN A 376 26.95 20.62 5.57
CA ASN A 376 27.45 21.39 6.72
C ASN A 376 27.57 20.57 8.02
N SER A 377 27.52 19.24 7.96
CA SER A 377 27.55 18.38 9.15
C SER A 377 28.88 17.62 9.29
N ASP A 378 29.38 17.54 10.52
CA ASP A 378 30.63 16.88 10.87
C ASP A 378 30.43 15.34 10.86
N ARG A 379 30.62 14.71 9.70
CA ARG A 379 30.32 13.28 9.50
C ARG A 379 31.54 12.50 8.99
N PRO A 380 32.23 11.75 9.88
CA PRO A 380 33.45 11.01 9.54
C PRO A 380 33.32 10.04 8.35
N LEU A 381 32.12 9.46 8.14
CA LEU A 381 31.84 8.51 7.05
C LEU A 381 31.84 9.14 5.64
N LEU A 382 31.81 10.48 5.55
CA LEU A 382 31.74 11.25 4.30
C LEU A 382 32.96 12.16 4.10
N ASN A 383 34.01 12.00 4.91
CA ASN A 383 35.29 12.69 4.74
C ASN A 383 36.10 12.04 3.61
N CYS A 384 35.58 12.06 2.39
CA CYS A 384 36.24 11.58 1.17
C CYS A 384 36.05 12.59 0.01
N GLY A 385 36.92 12.54 -0.99
CA GLY A 385 36.90 13.48 -2.11
C GLY A 385 35.62 13.40 -2.98
N ASP A 386 35.00 12.21 -3.09
CA ASP A 386 33.73 12.00 -3.80
C ASP A 386 32.60 11.63 -2.81
N ILE A 387 31.99 12.67 -2.24
CA ILE A 387 30.91 12.53 -1.26
C ILE A 387 29.64 11.94 -1.92
N LEU A 388 29.32 12.38 -3.13
CA LEU A 388 28.09 11.97 -3.82
C LEU A 388 28.14 10.49 -4.20
N GLY A 389 29.24 10.02 -4.80
CA GLY A 389 29.45 8.61 -5.12
C GLY A 389 29.40 7.74 -3.85
N LYS A 390 29.98 8.22 -2.73
CA LYS A 390 29.90 7.51 -1.46
C LYS A 390 28.48 7.39 -0.91
N ILE A 391 27.66 8.44 -1.04
CA ILE A 391 26.25 8.43 -0.65
C ILE A 391 25.49 7.42 -1.52
N GLN A 392 25.68 7.46 -2.84
CA GLN A 392 25.04 6.54 -3.78
C GLN A 392 25.38 5.08 -3.47
N ASP A 393 26.65 4.79 -3.19
CA ASP A 393 27.11 3.45 -2.78
C ASP A 393 26.43 2.98 -1.50
N LEU A 394 26.36 3.84 -0.48
CA LEU A 394 25.76 3.51 0.80
C LEU A 394 24.25 3.31 0.67
N GLN A 395 23.56 4.17 -0.09
CA GLN A 395 22.12 4.02 -0.34
C GLN A 395 21.84 2.71 -1.09
N THR A 396 22.63 2.40 -2.12
CA THR A 396 22.52 1.15 -2.88
C THR A 396 22.68 -0.07 -1.97
N LYS A 397 23.72 -0.11 -1.13
CA LYS A 397 23.98 -1.22 -0.20
C LYS A 397 22.91 -1.38 0.90
N ARG A 398 22.23 -0.29 1.27
CA ARG A 398 21.26 -0.27 2.38
C ARG A 398 19.80 -0.35 1.92
N LYS A 399 19.55 -0.22 0.62
CA LYS A 399 18.22 -0.11 0.02
C LYS A 399 17.27 -1.23 0.47
N ASP A 400 17.71 -2.48 0.30
CA ASP A 400 16.92 -3.66 0.61
C ASP A 400 16.61 -3.75 2.11
N CYS A 401 17.57 -3.35 2.96
CA CYS A 401 17.39 -3.29 4.40
C CYS A 401 16.36 -2.23 4.81
N TYR A 402 16.41 -1.04 4.22
CA TYR A 402 15.42 0.02 4.50
C TYR A 402 14.02 -0.39 4.06
N ILE A 403 13.88 -0.91 2.85
CA ILE A 403 12.57 -1.27 2.30
C ILE A 403 11.98 -2.45 3.09
N SER A 404 12.76 -3.50 3.36
CA SER A 404 12.33 -4.69 4.10
C SER A 404 12.09 -4.48 5.60
N ALA A 405 12.52 -3.33 6.13
CA ALA A 405 12.20 -2.88 7.48
C ALA A 405 10.93 -2.01 7.54
N SER A 406 10.52 -1.41 6.41
CA SER A 406 9.44 -0.43 6.38
C SER A 406 8.05 -1.05 6.20
N GLN A 407 7.04 -0.37 6.74
CA GLN A 407 5.62 -0.63 6.45
C GLN A 407 4.97 0.51 5.65
N LEU A 408 5.64 1.65 5.57
CA LEU A 408 5.28 2.83 4.80
C LEU A 408 6.55 3.54 4.34
N ILE A 409 6.59 3.95 3.07
CA ILE A 409 7.63 4.80 2.51
C ILE A 409 7.02 6.17 2.21
N VAL A 410 7.70 7.23 2.64
CA VAL A 410 7.32 8.63 2.38
C VAL A 410 8.49 9.36 1.73
N ASN A 411 8.23 9.98 0.59
CA ASN A 411 9.23 10.79 -0.10
C ASN A 411 9.46 12.12 0.64
N THR A 412 10.73 12.49 0.82
CA THR A 412 11.13 13.79 1.40
C THR A 412 11.85 14.70 0.43
N VAL A 413 12.10 14.24 -0.81
CA VAL A 413 12.81 14.99 -1.84
C VAL A 413 11.96 16.16 -2.31
N HIS A 414 12.53 17.37 -2.30
CA HIS A 414 11.85 18.62 -2.69
C HIS A 414 10.55 18.94 -1.92
N LYS A 415 10.40 18.39 -0.71
CA LYS A 415 9.26 18.67 0.17
C LYS A 415 9.69 19.41 1.42
N SER A 416 8.85 20.32 1.91
CA SER A 416 9.06 20.98 3.19
C SER A 416 8.78 20.03 4.35
N PRO A 417 9.37 20.26 5.55
CA PRO A 417 9.07 19.46 6.74
C PRO A 417 7.57 19.42 7.08
N GLU A 418 6.85 20.52 6.85
CA GLU A 418 5.41 20.63 7.10
C GLU A 418 4.62 19.73 6.15
N SER A 419 4.94 19.74 4.85
CA SER A 419 4.29 18.86 3.87
C SER A 419 4.52 17.38 4.18
N ILE A 420 5.74 17.00 4.60
CA ILE A 420 6.06 15.63 5.01
C ILE A 420 5.29 15.24 6.28
N LEU A 421 5.21 16.14 7.25
CA LEU A 421 4.44 15.96 8.48
C LEU A 421 2.96 15.74 8.19
N GLU A 422 2.32 16.59 7.38
CA GLU A 422 0.91 16.45 7.00
C GLU A 422 0.67 15.10 6.31
N LYS A 423 1.54 14.71 5.38
CA LYS A 423 1.42 13.41 4.69
C LYS A 423 1.46 12.24 5.66
N ILE A 424 2.42 12.22 6.58
CA ILE A 424 2.51 11.15 7.58
C ILE A 424 1.31 11.18 8.52
N TYR A 425 0.93 12.37 9.00
CA TYR A 425 -0.20 12.55 9.89
C TYR A 425 -1.52 12.05 9.28
N ASP A 426 -1.78 12.37 8.03
CA ASP A 426 -2.97 11.94 7.29
C ASP A 426 -3.05 10.41 7.11
N GLU A 427 -1.90 9.75 6.98
CA GLU A 427 -1.82 8.29 6.91
C GLU A 427 -2.09 7.65 8.27
N VAL A 428 -1.40 8.12 9.31
CA VAL A 428 -1.44 7.51 10.65
C VAL A 428 -2.75 7.79 11.39
N SER A 429 -3.31 9.00 11.26
CA SER A 429 -4.59 9.39 11.91
C SER A 429 -5.80 8.56 11.45
N ARG A 430 -5.71 7.89 10.30
CA ARG A 430 -6.76 6.99 9.79
C ARG A 430 -6.70 5.59 10.39
N ILE A 431 -5.61 5.28 11.10
CA ILE A 431 -5.35 3.98 11.72
C ILE A 431 -5.46 4.05 13.25
N PHE A 432 -5.02 5.17 13.84
CA PHE A 432 -4.87 5.34 15.29
C PHE A 432 -6.09 5.86 16.02
#